data_AF-A0AAV1DFM2-F1
#
_entry.id   AF-A0AAV1DFM2-F1
#
_cell.length_a   1.000
_cell.length_b   1.000
_cell.length_c   1.000
_cell.angle_alpha   90.00
_cell.angle_beta   90.00
_cell.angle_gamma   90.00
#
_symmetry.space_group_name_H-M   'P 1'
#
loop_
_entity.id
_entity.type
_entity.pdbx_description
1 polymer ?
#
loop_
_entity_poly.entity_id
_entity_poly.type
_entity_poly.pdbx_seq_one_letter_code
_entity_poly.pdbx_strand_id
1 'polypeptide(L)'
;MYTTRIMWIEIISILCYGIRLVYVDPSTLTLVCMLILQADRNVSWSSRYWVKANLWIGIFSYVGNYFWTHYFFKVLGASYTFPSWRMNDVPHTTFLLAHVCFLFYHVISNITLRRLQHSIADLPERIQWVFKAGWILALAYFIAYLETVAIANFPYYTFIDRELMYKVGSLFYAIYFIVSFPMFLRVDEKPGDPWDLPRVAIDALGAAMLVTILLDLWRIFLGPIVPMSGSQQCLQQGLPWFAEQSQQF
;
A
#
# COMPACT_ATOMS: atom_id res chain seq x y z
N MET A 1 7.77 32.74 1.55
CA MET A 1 6.63 32.32 0.70
C MET A 1 7.05 31.77 -0.67
N TYR A 2 8.29 31.98 -1.14
CA TYR A 2 8.80 31.40 -2.41
C TYR A 2 9.40 29.99 -2.29
N THR A 3 9.83 29.58 -1.09
CA THR A 3 10.51 28.29 -0.85
C THR A 3 9.58 27.07 -0.92
N THR A 4 8.30 27.25 -0.59
CA THR A 4 7.31 26.17 -0.63
C THR A 4 6.96 25.78 -2.06
N ARG A 5 6.79 26.74 -2.98
CA ARG A 5 6.34 26.47 -4.37
C ARG A 5 7.34 25.69 -5.21
N ILE A 6 8.64 25.91 -5.02
CA ILE A 6 9.73 25.21 -5.72
C ILE A 6 9.85 23.76 -5.20
N MET A 7 9.63 23.55 -3.91
CA MET A 7 9.75 22.25 -3.25
C MET A 7 8.64 21.25 -3.64
N TRP A 8 7.43 21.73 -3.95
CA TRP A 8 6.33 20.87 -4.44
C TRP A 8 6.62 20.29 -5.82
N ILE A 9 7.25 21.07 -6.70
CA ILE A 9 7.66 20.63 -8.03
C ILE A 9 8.77 19.58 -7.92
N GLU A 10 9.70 19.73 -6.98
CA GLU A 10 10.74 18.74 -6.72
C GLU A 10 10.19 17.43 -6.13
N ILE A 11 9.23 17.47 -5.20
CA ILE A 11 8.62 16.25 -4.62
C ILE A 11 7.84 15.47 -5.68
N ILE A 12 7.05 16.16 -6.52
CA ILE A 12 6.34 15.54 -7.64
C ILE A 12 7.34 15.00 -8.67
N SER A 13 8.44 15.73 -8.92
CA SER A 13 9.49 15.28 -9.83
C SER A 13 10.23 14.07 -9.28
N ILE A 14 10.51 13.99 -7.97
CA ILE A 14 11.14 12.84 -7.29
C ILE A 14 10.18 11.64 -7.25
N LEU A 15 8.88 11.86 -7.08
CA LEU A 15 7.86 10.81 -7.18
C LEU A 15 7.79 10.24 -8.61
N CYS A 16 7.72 11.11 -9.63
CA CYS A 16 7.69 10.72 -11.03
C CYS A 16 9.01 10.09 -11.50
N TYR A 17 10.16 10.63 -11.07
CA TYR A 17 11.49 10.07 -11.38
C TYR A 17 11.79 8.81 -10.57
N GLY A 18 11.37 8.72 -9.32
CA GLY A 18 11.60 7.56 -8.46
C GLY A 18 10.83 6.34 -8.96
N ILE A 19 9.59 6.52 -9.38
CA ILE A 19 8.83 5.45 -10.07
C ILE A 19 9.53 5.05 -11.37
N ARG A 20 10.04 6.02 -12.15
CA ARG A 20 10.79 5.72 -13.38
C ARG A 20 12.13 5.02 -13.10
N LEU A 21 12.84 5.39 -12.03
CA LEU A 21 14.15 4.84 -11.65
C LEU A 21 14.05 3.44 -11.07
N VAL A 22 13.03 3.15 -10.23
CA VAL A 22 12.76 1.80 -9.73
C VAL A 22 12.51 0.81 -10.89
N TYR A 23 11.90 1.29 -11.98
CA TYR A 23 11.63 0.48 -13.16
C TYR A 23 12.77 0.44 -14.19
N VAL A 24 13.74 1.38 -14.15
CA VAL A 24 14.72 1.57 -15.25
C VAL A 24 16.17 1.26 -14.85
N ASP A 25 16.58 1.41 -13.59
CA ASP A 25 18.00 1.20 -13.25
C ASP A 25 18.26 0.71 -11.80
N PRO A 26 18.47 -0.60 -11.60
CA PRO A 26 18.82 -1.19 -10.30
C PRO A 26 20.13 -0.65 -9.69
N SER A 27 21.02 -0.06 -10.49
CA SER A 27 22.38 0.30 -10.06
C SER A 27 22.43 1.56 -9.15
N THR A 28 21.45 2.44 -9.27
CA THR A 28 21.32 3.63 -8.41
C THR A 28 20.91 3.27 -6.97
N LEU A 29 20.13 2.20 -6.80
CA LEU A 29 19.73 1.66 -5.49
C LEU A 29 20.95 1.13 -4.70
N THR A 30 21.91 0.50 -5.40
CA THR A 30 23.16 0.00 -4.81
C THR A 30 24.03 1.10 -4.20
N LEU A 31 24.11 2.27 -4.85
CA LEU A 31 24.94 3.39 -4.38
C LEU A 31 24.37 4.02 -3.10
N VAL A 32 23.05 4.19 -3.03
CA VAL A 32 22.34 4.69 -1.84
C VAL A 32 22.43 3.67 -0.70
N CYS A 33 22.28 2.37 -0.99
CA CYS A 33 22.49 1.31 -0.01
C CYS A 33 23.92 1.34 0.56
N MET A 34 24.95 1.52 -0.27
CA MET A 34 26.35 1.57 0.19
C MET A 34 26.64 2.76 1.11
N LEU A 35 26.04 3.93 0.87
CA LEU A 35 26.22 5.12 1.72
C LEU A 35 25.46 4.98 3.06
N ILE A 36 24.24 4.44 3.06
CA ILE A 36 23.45 4.20 4.27
C ILE A 36 24.09 3.10 5.15
N LEU A 37 24.69 2.07 4.53
CA LEU A 37 25.39 1.00 5.22
C LEU A 37 26.61 1.48 6.04
N GLN A 38 27.18 2.64 5.72
CA GLN A 38 28.32 3.20 6.47
C GLN A 38 27.90 3.86 7.79
N ALA A 39 26.72 4.51 7.84
CA ALA A 39 26.23 5.20 9.03
C ALA A 39 25.91 4.23 10.19
N ASP A 40 25.42 3.03 9.86
CA ASP A 40 25.02 2.00 10.83
C ASP A 40 26.07 0.88 11.02
N ARG A 41 27.34 1.11 10.62
CA ARG A 41 28.36 0.05 10.58
C ARG A 41 28.52 -0.69 11.92
N ASN A 42 28.41 0.03 13.03
CA ASN A 42 28.60 -0.50 14.39
C ASN A 42 27.28 -0.94 15.06
N VAL A 43 26.15 -0.88 14.35
CA VAL A 43 24.84 -1.29 14.86
C VAL A 43 24.54 -2.73 14.42
N SER A 44 24.06 -3.55 15.36
CA SER A 44 23.59 -4.91 15.07
C SER A 44 22.48 -4.89 14.01
N TRP A 45 22.45 -5.90 13.14
CA TRP A 45 21.50 -5.95 12.02
C TRP A 45 20.03 -5.83 12.45
N SER A 46 19.64 -6.48 13.54
CA SER A 46 18.27 -6.44 14.08
C SER A 46 17.84 -5.05 14.55
N SER A 47 18.79 -4.18 14.88
CA SER A 47 18.53 -2.83 15.36
C SER A 47 18.54 -1.80 14.22
N ARG A 48 18.96 -2.17 13.01
CA ARG A 48 19.00 -1.24 11.86
C ARG A 48 17.62 -0.98 11.32
N TYR A 49 17.31 0.30 11.08
CA TYR A 49 16.01 0.72 10.58
C TYR A 49 15.65 0.04 9.25
N TRP A 50 16.60 -0.10 8.33
CA TRP A 50 16.33 -0.68 7.02
C TRP A 50 15.91 -2.16 7.11
N VAL A 51 16.42 -2.92 8.10
CA VAL A 51 16.01 -4.32 8.33
C VAL A 51 14.56 -4.36 8.82
N LYS A 52 14.22 -3.50 9.79
CA LYS A 52 12.85 -3.38 10.31
C LYS A 52 11.86 -2.92 9.24
N ALA A 53 12.25 -1.94 8.44
CA ALA A 53 11.45 -1.45 7.32
C ALA A 53 11.15 -2.55 6.29
N ASN A 54 12.17 -3.33 5.92
CA ASN A 54 11.99 -4.47 5.01
C ASN A 54 11.15 -5.59 5.64
N LEU A 55 11.32 -5.87 6.93
CA LEU A 55 10.49 -6.86 7.63
C LEU A 55 9.02 -6.44 7.63
N TRP A 56 8.73 -5.19 7.99
CA TRP A 56 7.37 -4.66 8.04
C TRP A 56 6.70 -4.71 6.67
N ILE A 57 7.38 -4.19 5.63
CA ILE A 57 6.87 -4.17 4.26
C ILE A 57 6.77 -5.57 3.68
N GLY A 58 7.71 -6.47 3.99
CA GLY A 58 7.69 -7.85 3.53
C GLY A 58 6.45 -8.58 4.02
N ILE A 59 6.11 -8.45 5.31
CA ILE A 59 4.89 -9.02 5.88
C ILE A 59 3.64 -8.40 5.25
N PHE A 60 3.56 -7.07 5.24
CA PHE A 60 2.38 -6.36 4.74
C PHE A 60 2.13 -6.63 3.24
N SER A 61 3.18 -6.56 2.42
CA SER A 61 3.14 -6.86 0.99
C SER A 61 2.80 -8.32 0.72
N TYR A 62 3.36 -9.26 1.50
CA TYR A 62 3.00 -10.67 1.37
C TYR A 62 1.51 -10.89 1.63
N VAL A 63 0.96 -10.30 2.69
CA VAL A 63 -0.48 -10.43 2.98
C VAL A 63 -1.32 -9.84 1.85
N GLY A 64 -0.93 -8.68 1.31
CA GLY A 64 -1.65 -8.06 0.21
C GLY A 64 -1.61 -8.85 -1.10
N ASN A 65 -0.45 -9.40 -1.46
CA ASN A 65 -0.31 -10.18 -2.68
C ASN A 65 -0.92 -11.58 -2.55
N TYR A 66 -0.90 -12.18 -1.36
CA TYR A 66 -1.43 -13.53 -1.17
C TYR A 66 -2.93 -13.54 -0.87
N PHE A 67 -3.39 -12.79 0.14
CA PHE A 67 -4.78 -12.82 0.59
C PHE A 67 -5.64 -11.79 -0.16
N TRP A 68 -5.15 -10.56 -0.30
CA TRP A 68 -6.01 -9.50 -0.81
C TRP A 68 -6.12 -9.45 -2.34
N THR A 69 -5.22 -10.13 -3.06
CA THR A 69 -5.30 -10.30 -4.51
C THR A 69 -6.65 -10.85 -4.98
N HIS A 70 -7.31 -11.66 -4.15
CA HIS A 70 -8.65 -12.17 -4.45
C HIS A 70 -9.69 -11.03 -4.57
N TYR A 71 -9.56 -9.96 -3.80
CA TYR A 71 -10.39 -8.76 -4.00
C TYR A 71 -10.08 -8.12 -5.36
N PHE A 72 -8.82 -7.97 -5.76
CA PHE A 72 -8.50 -7.45 -7.09
C PHE A 72 -9.07 -8.31 -8.22
N PHE A 73 -8.97 -9.63 -8.12
CA PHE A 73 -9.45 -10.53 -9.17
C PHE A 73 -10.97 -10.62 -9.21
N LYS A 74 -11.65 -10.71 -8.05
CA LYS A 74 -13.11 -10.88 -7.98
C LYS A 74 -13.90 -9.59 -7.92
N VAL A 75 -13.41 -8.57 -7.20
CA VAL A 75 -14.10 -7.28 -7.04
C VAL A 75 -13.78 -6.34 -8.20
N LEU A 76 -12.53 -6.36 -8.70
CA LEU A 76 -12.05 -5.42 -9.74
C LEU A 76 -11.87 -6.07 -11.12
N GLY A 77 -11.97 -7.39 -11.24
CA GLY A 77 -11.92 -8.09 -12.53
C GLY A 77 -10.56 -8.01 -13.22
N ALA A 78 -9.48 -8.01 -12.44
CA ALA A 78 -8.12 -7.95 -12.96
C ALA A 78 -7.50 -9.34 -13.14
N SER A 79 -6.57 -9.52 -14.09
CA SER A 79 -5.84 -10.78 -14.25
C SER A 79 -4.46 -10.62 -14.91
N TYR A 80 -3.49 -11.41 -14.47
CA TYR A 80 -2.18 -11.55 -15.12
C TYR A 80 -2.24 -12.55 -16.28
N THR A 81 -1.71 -12.19 -17.46
CA THR A 81 -1.78 -13.01 -18.68
C THR A 81 -0.46 -13.68 -19.07
N PHE A 82 0.67 -13.32 -18.46
CA PHE A 82 1.99 -13.88 -18.81
C PHE A 82 2.27 -15.24 -18.14
N PRO A 83 2.98 -16.15 -18.83
CA PRO A 83 3.35 -17.45 -18.26
C PRO A 83 4.33 -17.27 -17.10
N SER A 84 4.01 -17.87 -15.96
CA SER A 84 4.80 -17.74 -14.74
C SER A 84 4.42 -18.82 -13.73
N TRP A 85 5.30 -19.03 -12.75
CA TRP A 85 4.97 -19.80 -11.55
C TRP A 85 4.07 -18.94 -10.67
N ARG A 86 2.89 -19.44 -10.32
CA ARG A 86 1.85 -18.68 -9.62
C ARG A 86 1.54 -19.26 -8.26
N MET A 87 1.20 -18.38 -7.33
CA MET A 87 0.66 -18.70 -6.02
C MET A 87 -0.63 -17.90 -5.86
N ASN A 88 -1.76 -18.58 -5.69
CA ASN A 88 -3.10 -17.96 -5.69
C ASN A 88 -3.34 -17.06 -6.92
N ASP A 89 -3.04 -17.59 -8.12
CA ASP A 89 -3.09 -16.89 -9.42
C ASP A 89 -2.18 -15.67 -9.59
N VAL A 90 -1.33 -15.37 -8.59
CA VAL A 90 -0.37 -14.27 -8.63
C VAL A 90 1.03 -14.80 -9.00
N PRO A 91 1.70 -14.24 -10.02
CA PRO A 91 3.08 -14.59 -10.36
C PRO A 91 4.06 -14.29 -9.23
N HIS A 92 4.96 -15.22 -8.88
CA HIS A 92 5.93 -15.00 -7.79
C HIS A 92 6.81 -13.76 -7.98
N THR A 93 7.15 -13.41 -9.22
CA THR A 93 7.93 -12.21 -9.54
C THR A 93 7.23 -10.92 -9.11
N THR A 94 5.90 -10.91 -9.08
CA THR A 94 5.12 -9.73 -8.67
C THR A 94 5.14 -9.51 -7.16
N PHE A 95 5.34 -10.54 -6.33
CA PHE A 95 5.55 -10.37 -4.89
C PHE A 95 6.83 -9.56 -4.60
N LEU A 96 7.91 -9.87 -5.30
CA LEU A 96 9.19 -9.16 -5.16
C LEU A 96 9.08 -7.72 -5.69
N LEU A 97 8.43 -7.53 -6.83
CA LEU A 97 8.19 -6.19 -7.38
C LEU A 97 7.33 -5.35 -6.43
N ALA A 98 6.22 -5.92 -5.94
CA ALA A 98 5.35 -5.25 -4.98
C ALA A 98 6.10 -4.89 -3.70
N HIS A 99 6.97 -5.76 -3.18
CA HIS A 99 7.81 -5.42 -2.02
C HIS A 99 8.63 -4.13 -2.25
N VAL A 100 9.32 -4.02 -3.38
CA VAL A 100 10.14 -2.85 -3.71
C VAL A 100 9.27 -1.60 -3.89
N CYS A 101 8.16 -1.71 -4.61
CA CYS A 101 7.23 -0.61 -4.83
C CYS A 101 6.62 -0.12 -3.50
N PHE A 102 6.12 -1.03 -2.67
CA PHE A 102 5.56 -0.67 -1.36
C PHE A 102 6.61 -0.02 -0.47
N LEU A 103 7.83 -0.57 -0.41
CA LEU A 103 8.90 0.04 0.37
C LEU A 103 9.17 1.48 -0.07
N PHE A 104 9.24 1.71 -1.38
CA PHE A 104 9.40 3.06 -1.95
C PHE A 104 8.26 4.00 -1.51
N TYR A 105 7.00 3.58 -1.65
CA TYR A 105 5.84 4.41 -1.27
C TYR A 105 5.84 4.78 0.21
N HIS A 106 6.19 3.83 1.08
CA HIS A 106 6.22 4.05 2.52
C HIS A 106 7.40 4.92 2.95
N VAL A 107 8.56 4.82 2.28
CA VAL A 107 9.67 5.75 2.51
C VAL A 107 9.30 7.18 2.11
N ILE A 108 8.69 7.38 0.94
CA ILE A 108 8.22 8.70 0.51
C ILE A 108 7.15 9.24 1.47
N SER A 109 6.23 8.38 1.90
CA SER A 109 5.22 8.73 2.91
C SER A 109 5.86 9.23 4.20
N ASN A 110 6.82 8.49 4.77
CA ASN A 110 7.51 8.92 5.99
C ASN A 110 8.26 10.25 5.81
N ILE A 111 8.97 10.44 4.70
CA ILE A 111 9.68 11.70 4.42
C ILE A 111 8.70 12.87 4.36
N THR A 112 7.60 12.73 3.62
CA THR A 112 6.62 13.81 3.45
C THR A 112 5.84 14.08 4.72
N LEU A 113 5.46 13.05 5.48
CA LEU A 113 4.75 13.19 6.76
C LEU A 113 5.63 13.86 7.83
N ARG A 114 6.91 13.50 7.94
CA ARG A 114 7.85 14.16 8.87
C ARG A 114 8.07 15.63 8.51
N ARG A 115 8.22 15.93 7.21
CA ARG A 115 8.33 17.33 6.72
C ARG A 115 7.07 18.14 7.00
N LEU A 116 5.90 17.54 6.77
CA LEU A 116 4.62 18.16 7.08
C LEU A 116 4.50 18.43 8.57
N GLN A 117 4.78 17.44 9.42
CA GLN A 117 4.79 17.55 10.88
C GLN A 117 5.66 18.70 11.37
N HIS A 118 6.87 18.83 10.83
CA HIS A 118 7.77 19.93 11.17
C HIS A 118 7.20 21.29 10.71
N SER A 119 6.57 21.34 9.54
CA SER A 119 6.06 22.58 8.95
C SER A 119 4.79 23.10 9.64
N ILE A 120 4.07 22.23 10.35
CA ILE A 120 2.82 22.56 11.07
C ILE A 120 3.00 22.50 12.60
N ALA A 121 4.23 22.38 13.10
CA ALA A 121 4.53 22.15 14.51
C ALA A 121 3.97 23.27 15.43
N ASP A 122 3.96 24.51 14.95
CA ASP A 122 3.48 25.68 15.69
C ASP A 122 1.95 25.83 15.67
N LEU A 123 1.24 25.03 14.86
CA LEU A 123 -0.23 25.10 14.76
C LEU A 123 -0.91 24.35 15.90
N PRO A 124 -2.16 24.73 16.27
CA PRO A 124 -2.96 23.98 17.23
C PRO A 124 -3.14 22.50 16.85
N GLU A 125 -3.14 21.62 17.85
CA GLU A 125 -3.14 20.16 17.65
C GLU A 125 -4.28 19.66 16.73
N ARG A 126 -5.49 20.22 16.89
CA ARG A 126 -6.65 19.87 16.03
C ARG A 126 -6.37 20.15 14.55
N ILE A 127 -5.73 21.28 14.27
CA ILE A 127 -5.37 21.68 12.90
C ILE A 127 -4.28 20.75 12.38
N GLN A 128 -3.29 20.38 13.21
CA GLN A 128 -2.28 19.41 12.82
C GLN A 128 -2.87 18.06 12.44
N TRP A 129 -3.84 17.56 13.20
CA TRP A 129 -4.56 16.32 12.89
C TRP A 129 -5.27 16.38 11.54
N VAL A 130 -5.96 17.49 11.24
CA VAL A 130 -6.63 17.69 9.95
C VAL A 130 -5.63 17.68 8.80
N PHE A 131 -4.50 18.39 8.93
CA PHE A 131 -3.46 18.40 7.91
C PHE A 131 -2.83 17.02 7.71
N LYS A 132 -2.52 16.28 8.80
CA LYS A 132 -1.97 14.92 8.73
C LYS A 132 -2.94 13.97 8.04
N ALA A 133 -4.21 13.96 8.46
CA ALA A 133 -5.23 13.11 7.88
C ALA A 133 -5.46 13.45 6.40
N GLY A 134 -5.62 14.74 6.07
CA GLY A 134 -5.78 15.20 4.69
C GLY A 134 -4.60 14.82 3.80
N TRP A 135 -3.38 14.92 4.33
CA TRP A 135 -2.17 14.52 3.61
C TRP A 135 -2.10 13.01 3.36
N ILE A 136 -2.39 12.19 4.38
CA ILE A 136 -2.45 10.72 4.23
C ILE A 136 -3.46 10.34 3.17
N LEU A 137 -4.68 10.90 3.21
CA LEU A 137 -5.72 10.63 2.23
C LEU A 137 -5.30 11.03 0.82
N ALA A 138 -4.74 12.23 0.65
CA ALA A 138 -4.29 12.73 -0.64
C ALA A 138 -3.14 11.88 -1.22
N LEU A 139 -2.12 11.58 -0.41
CA LEU A 139 -0.97 10.79 -0.84
C LEU A 139 -1.35 9.34 -1.14
N ALA A 140 -2.20 8.74 -0.29
CA ALA A 140 -2.70 7.37 -0.48
C ALA A 140 -3.44 7.23 -1.81
N TYR A 141 -4.38 8.14 -2.08
CA TYR A 141 -5.12 8.12 -3.35
C TYR A 141 -4.21 8.39 -4.55
N PHE A 142 -3.29 9.35 -4.43
CA PHE A 142 -2.35 9.68 -5.50
C PHE A 142 -1.47 8.49 -5.88
N ILE A 143 -0.86 7.81 -4.90
CA ILE A 143 -0.04 6.61 -5.15
C ILE A 143 -0.88 5.47 -5.72
N ALA A 144 -2.06 5.21 -5.17
CA ALA A 144 -2.95 4.17 -5.68
C ALA A 144 -3.39 4.43 -7.13
N TYR A 145 -3.64 5.69 -7.48
CA TYR A 145 -3.95 6.09 -8.85
C TYR A 145 -2.76 5.87 -9.79
N LEU A 146 -1.54 6.29 -9.40
CA LEU A 146 -0.34 6.07 -10.22
C LEU A 146 -0.06 4.59 -10.45
N GLU A 147 -0.21 3.77 -9.40
CA GLU A 147 -0.11 2.31 -9.52
C GLU A 147 -1.14 1.75 -10.48
N THR A 148 -2.39 2.19 -10.37
CA THR A 148 -3.46 1.75 -11.27
C THR A 148 -3.13 2.08 -12.73
N VAL A 149 -2.61 3.29 -12.98
CA VAL A 149 -2.15 3.71 -14.31
C VAL A 149 -0.95 2.89 -14.78
N ALA A 150 0.03 2.63 -13.91
CA ALA A 150 1.21 1.84 -14.26
C ALA A 150 0.81 0.41 -14.64
N ILE A 151 -0.05 -0.22 -13.84
CA ILE A 151 -0.56 -1.57 -14.05
C ILE A 151 -1.44 -1.64 -15.31
N ALA A 152 -2.29 -0.64 -15.57
CA ALA A 152 -3.14 -0.59 -16.76
C ALA A 152 -2.37 -0.46 -18.08
N ASN A 153 -1.14 0.06 -18.03
CA ASN A 153 -0.23 0.12 -19.17
C ASN A 153 0.71 -1.09 -19.27
N PHE A 154 0.66 -2.02 -18.32
CA PHE A 154 1.44 -3.25 -18.40
C PHE A 154 0.78 -4.24 -19.38
N PRO A 155 1.49 -4.69 -20.44
CA PRO A 155 0.88 -5.47 -21.52
C PRO A 155 0.35 -6.84 -21.07
N TYR A 156 0.78 -7.32 -19.91
CA TYR A 156 0.37 -8.62 -19.37
C TYR A 156 -0.57 -8.52 -18.17
N TYR A 157 -1.25 -7.38 -18.03
CA TYR A 157 -2.31 -7.20 -17.03
C TYR A 157 -3.57 -6.65 -17.69
N THR A 158 -4.69 -7.34 -17.50
CA THR A 158 -5.96 -7.00 -18.16
C THR A 158 -7.01 -6.62 -17.14
N PHE A 159 -7.77 -5.57 -17.45
CA PHE A 159 -8.95 -5.13 -16.71
C PHE A 159 -10.19 -5.32 -17.58
N ILE A 160 -11.30 -5.74 -16.96
CA ILE A 160 -12.62 -5.81 -17.61
C ILE A 160 -13.14 -4.39 -17.92
N ASP A 161 -13.06 -3.47 -16.96
CA ASP A 161 -13.42 -2.06 -17.13
C ASP A 161 -12.31 -1.14 -16.58
N ARG A 162 -11.62 -0.46 -17.49
CA ARG A 162 -10.49 0.42 -17.15
C ARG A 162 -10.94 1.73 -16.51
N GLU A 163 -12.07 2.30 -16.94
CA GLU A 163 -12.54 3.59 -16.43
C GLU A 163 -12.95 3.47 -14.96
N LEU A 164 -13.65 2.38 -14.67
CA LEU A 164 -14.11 2.05 -13.35
C LEU A 164 -12.97 1.62 -12.42
N MET A 165 -11.93 0.96 -12.96
CA MET A 165 -10.69 0.71 -12.24
C MET A 165 -9.98 2.01 -11.84
N TYR A 166 -9.90 3.02 -12.74
CA TYR A 166 -9.25 4.30 -12.42
C TYR A 166 -9.98 5.12 -11.36
N LYS A 167 -11.31 5.04 -11.31
CA LYS A 167 -12.12 5.82 -10.35
C LYS A 167 -12.29 5.08 -9.03
N VAL A 168 -12.78 3.85 -9.09
CA VAL A 168 -13.21 3.09 -7.91
C VAL A 168 -12.15 2.08 -7.47
N GLY A 169 -11.46 1.46 -8.43
CA GLY A 169 -10.33 0.56 -8.13
C GLY A 169 -9.17 1.28 -7.43
N SER A 170 -8.82 2.49 -7.87
CA SER A 170 -7.82 3.32 -7.19
C SER A 170 -8.24 3.72 -5.78
N LEU A 171 -9.53 3.99 -5.54
CA LEU A 171 -10.03 4.29 -4.19
C LEU A 171 -10.02 3.05 -3.28
N PHE A 172 -10.40 1.89 -3.81
CA PHE A 172 -10.31 0.61 -3.10
C PHE A 172 -8.86 0.30 -2.73
N TYR A 173 -7.92 0.49 -3.65
CA TYR A 173 -6.51 0.27 -3.40
C TYR A 173 -5.92 1.31 -2.42
N ALA A 174 -6.41 2.55 -2.44
CA ALA A 174 -5.97 3.60 -1.50
C ALA A 174 -6.20 3.21 -0.03
N ILE A 175 -7.16 2.35 0.28
CA ILE A 175 -7.40 1.81 1.65
C ILE A 175 -6.13 1.22 2.25
N TYR A 176 -5.29 0.59 1.43
CA TYR A 176 -4.05 -0.04 1.86
C TYR A 176 -3.15 1.02 2.48
N PHE A 177 -2.97 2.11 1.75
CA PHE A 177 -2.08 3.22 2.10
C PHE A 177 -2.65 4.12 3.19
N ILE A 178 -3.97 4.29 3.25
CA ILE A 178 -4.65 5.06 4.32
C ILE A 178 -4.29 4.48 5.69
N VAL A 179 -4.22 3.15 5.80
CA VAL A 179 -3.82 2.47 7.03
C VAL A 179 -2.31 2.33 7.12
N SER A 180 -1.66 1.87 6.07
CA SER A 180 -0.26 1.45 6.14
C SER A 180 0.71 2.61 6.34
N PHE A 181 0.44 3.79 5.78
CA PHE A 181 1.29 4.97 5.94
C PHE A 181 1.43 5.44 7.39
N PRO A 182 0.35 5.75 8.14
CA PRO A 182 0.48 6.13 9.54
C PRO A 182 0.98 4.96 10.41
N MET A 183 0.67 3.72 10.04
CA MET A 183 1.15 2.56 10.79
C MET A 183 2.68 2.40 10.66
N PHE A 184 3.21 2.47 9.44
CA PHE A 184 4.64 2.37 9.15
C PHE A 184 5.45 3.55 9.68
N LEU A 185 4.88 4.76 9.72
CA LEU A 185 5.53 5.94 10.29
C LEU A 185 5.95 5.72 11.75
N ARG A 186 5.28 4.84 12.51
CA ARG A 186 5.59 4.61 13.93
C ARG A 186 6.88 3.82 14.17
N VAL A 187 7.39 3.11 13.17
CA VAL A 187 8.60 2.28 13.30
C VAL A 187 9.78 3.18 13.69
N ASP A 188 10.35 2.96 14.88
CA ASP A 188 11.48 3.72 15.43
C ASP A 188 11.29 5.26 15.47
N GLU A 189 10.06 5.78 15.45
CA GLU A 189 9.82 7.22 15.40
C GLU A 189 10.06 7.92 16.75
N LYS A 190 9.85 7.21 17.86
CA LYS A 190 10.00 7.77 19.21
C LYS A 190 11.46 7.68 19.67
N PRO A 191 12.11 8.81 20.00
CA PRO A 191 13.46 8.78 20.56
C PRO A 191 13.49 7.99 21.86
N GLY A 192 14.43 7.04 21.97
CA GLY A 192 14.60 6.20 23.17
C GLY A 192 13.67 4.99 23.27
N ASP A 193 12.79 4.75 22.30
CA ASP A 193 11.93 3.55 22.20
C ASP A 193 12.16 2.82 20.86
N PRO A 194 13.36 2.26 20.60
CA PRO A 194 13.60 1.49 19.38
C PRO A 194 12.80 0.18 19.41
N TRP A 195 12.17 -0.16 18.30
CA TRP A 195 11.37 -1.38 18.18
C TRP A 195 12.27 -2.59 17.95
N ASP A 196 11.92 -3.73 18.54
CA ASP A 196 12.50 -5.02 18.20
C ASP A 196 11.75 -5.67 17.01
N LEU A 197 12.38 -6.67 16.37
CA LEU A 197 11.81 -7.33 15.20
C LEU A 197 10.42 -7.96 15.46
N PRO A 198 10.16 -8.61 16.61
CA PRO A 198 8.82 -9.10 16.93
C PRO A 198 7.75 -8.00 16.96
N ARG A 199 8.02 -6.86 17.61
CA ARG A 199 7.07 -5.72 17.63
C ARG A 199 6.79 -5.21 16.23
N VAL A 200 7.80 -5.09 15.38
CA VAL A 200 7.66 -4.71 13.96
C VAL A 200 6.76 -5.70 13.22
N ALA A 201 6.96 -7.00 13.41
CA ALA A 201 6.18 -8.04 12.75
C ALA A 201 4.71 -8.04 13.20
N ILE A 202 4.46 -7.95 14.52
CA ILE A 202 3.11 -7.90 15.09
C ILE A 202 2.38 -6.65 14.59
N ASP A 203 3.06 -5.51 14.54
CA ASP A 203 2.48 -4.25 14.06
C ASP A 203 2.12 -4.31 12.56
N ALA A 204 2.96 -4.91 11.73
CA ALA A 204 2.67 -5.14 10.31
C ALA A 204 1.45 -6.05 10.11
N LEU A 205 1.35 -7.13 10.90
CA LEU A 205 0.18 -8.02 10.90
C LEU A 205 -1.09 -7.30 11.37
N GLY A 206 -0.99 -6.44 12.39
CA GLY A 206 -2.10 -5.62 12.86
C GLY A 206 -2.59 -4.63 11.81
N ALA A 207 -1.66 -3.94 11.13
CA ALA A 207 -1.99 -3.07 10.00
C ALA A 207 -2.66 -3.83 8.86
N ALA A 208 -2.15 -5.03 8.53
CA ALA A 208 -2.74 -5.89 7.53
C ALA A 208 -4.17 -6.34 7.92
N MET A 209 -4.39 -6.72 9.18
CA MET A 209 -5.74 -7.10 9.62
C MET A 209 -6.71 -5.92 9.55
N LEU A 210 -6.27 -4.71 9.91
CA LEU A 210 -7.11 -3.51 9.81
C LEU A 210 -7.49 -3.21 8.35
N VAL A 211 -6.55 -3.30 7.40
CA VAL A 211 -6.86 -3.19 5.97
C VAL A 211 -7.88 -4.27 5.57
N THR A 212 -7.66 -5.52 5.97
CA THR A 212 -8.58 -6.63 5.65
C THR A 212 -10.01 -6.32 6.09
N ILE A 213 -10.20 -5.80 7.30
CA ILE A 213 -11.52 -5.39 7.82
C ILE A 213 -12.12 -4.29 6.93
N LEU A 214 -11.37 -3.26 6.56
CA LEU A 214 -11.87 -2.18 5.70
C LEU A 214 -12.24 -2.68 4.29
N LEU A 215 -11.45 -3.59 3.72
CA LEU A 215 -11.76 -4.21 2.42
C LEU A 215 -13.03 -5.07 2.49
N ASP A 216 -13.23 -5.80 3.59
CA ASP A 216 -14.43 -6.62 3.76
C ASP A 216 -15.68 -5.76 4.02
N LEU A 217 -15.56 -4.65 4.78
CA LEU A 217 -16.62 -3.65 4.91
C LEU A 217 -17.00 -3.07 3.54
N TRP A 218 -16.02 -2.70 2.72
CA TRP A 218 -16.26 -2.25 1.35
C TRP A 218 -17.03 -3.31 0.57
N ARG A 219 -16.57 -4.57 0.60
CA ARG A 219 -17.20 -5.69 -0.09
C ARG A 219 -18.66 -5.89 0.35
N ILE A 220 -18.96 -5.78 1.66
CA ILE A 220 -20.31 -5.99 2.20
C ILE A 220 -21.23 -4.82 1.83
N PHE A 221 -20.77 -3.57 1.97
CA PHE A 221 -21.64 -2.39 1.81
C PHE A 221 -21.76 -1.89 0.37
N LEU A 222 -20.69 -1.97 -0.42
CA LEU A 222 -20.64 -1.45 -1.78
C LEU A 222 -20.67 -2.55 -2.85
N GLY A 223 -20.21 -3.76 -2.51
CA GLY A 223 -20.24 -4.91 -3.41
C GLY A 223 -19.13 -4.90 -4.48
N PRO A 224 -19.13 -5.91 -5.36
CA PRO A 224 -18.22 -5.99 -6.49
C PRO A 224 -18.56 -4.94 -7.55
N ILE A 225 -17.54 -4.39 -8.20
CA ILE A 225 -17.73 -3.31 -9.17
C ILE A 225 -17.88 -3.84 -10.60
N VAL A 226 -17.52 -5.11 -10.83
CA VAL A 226 -17.74 -5.83 -12.08
C VAL A 226 -18.96 -6.74 -11.93
N PRO A 227 -19.86 -6.83 -12.93
CA PRO A 227 -20.97 -7.78 -12.90
C PRO A 227 -20.43 -9.21 -12.83
N MET A 228 -20.75 -9.90 -11.72
CA MET A 228 -20.47 -11.33 -11.59
C MET A 228 -21.31 -12.09 -12.61
N SER A 229 -20.71 -13.03 -13.36
CA SER A 229 -21.46 -13.92 -14.24
C SER A 229 -22.54 -14.66 -13.42
N GLY A 230 -23.73 -14.86 -14.01
CA GLY A 230 -24.91 -15.39 -13.30
C GLY A 230 -24.74 -16.76 -12.62
N SER A 231 -23.64 -17.47 -12.87
CA SER A 231 -23.26 -18.71 -12.17
C SER A 231 -22.44 -18.50 -10.88
N GLN A 232 -21.99 -17.28 -10.58
CA GLN A 232 -21.29 -16.90 -9.34
C GLN A 232 -22.09 -15.92 -8.47
N GLN A 233 -23.33 -15.62 -8.83
CA GLN A 233 -24.26 -14.96 -7.93
C GLN A 233 -24.50 -15.90 -6.74
N CYS A 234 -23.85 -15.61 -5.61
CA CYS A 234 -24.27 -16.20 -4.35
C CYS A 234 -25.74 -15.85 -4.15
N LEU A 235 -26.57 -16.87 -3.94
CA LEU A 235 -28.01 -16.76 -3.70
C LEU A 235 -28.37 -15.93 -2.45
N GLN A 236 -27.39 -15.41 -1.71
CA GLN A 236 -27.59 -14.62 -0.50
C GLN A 236 -26.62 -13.44 -0.43
N GLN A 237 -27.19 -12.24 -0.38
CA GLN A 237 -26.55 -11.09 0.27
C GLN A 237 -26.54 -11.34 1.78
N GLY A 238 -25.39 -11.69 2.36
CA GLY A 238 -25.24 -11.87 3.81
C GLY A 238 -24.09 -12.79 4.23
N LEU A 239 -23.81 -12.82 5.53
CA LEU A 239 -22.88 -13.80 6.12
C LEU A 239 -23.51 -15.20 6.01
N PRO A 240 -22.71 -16.26 5.75
CA PRO A 240 -23.22 -17.59 5.40
C PRO A 240 -24.09 -18.26 6.47
N TRP A 241 -24.11 -17.76 7.71
CA TRP A 241 -24.93 -18.28 8.82
C TRP A 241 -26.25 -17.53 9.04
N PHE A 242 -26.54 -16.46 8.29
CA PHE A 242 -27.88 -15.82 8.29
C PHE A 242 -28.86 -16.51 7.34
N ALA A 243 -28.51 -17.68 6.80
CA ALA A 243 -29.40 -18.53 6.04
C ALA A 243 -30.40 -19.25 6.99
N GLU A 244 -31.29 -18.50 7.64
CA GLU A 244 -32.41 -19.10 8.37
C GLU A 244 -33.49 -19.58 7.40
N GLN A 245 -33.54 -20.90 7.24
CA GLN A 245 -34.75 -21.74 7.24
C GLN A 245 -36.05 -21.08 6.75
N SER A 246 -36.24 -20.99 5.43
CA SER A 246 -37.56 -20.73 4.84
C SER A 246 -37.93 -21.78 3.79
N GLN A 247 -37.77 -23.06 4.15
CA GLN A 247 -38.42 -24.17 3.43
C GLN A 247 -38.99 -25.19 4.39
N GLN A 248 -40.14 -24.86 4.99
CA GLN A 248 -41.20 -25.82 5.29
C GLN A 248 -42.54 -25.12 5.06
N PHE A 249 -43.10 -25.29 3.85
CA PHE A 249 -44.45 -25.76 3.52
C PHE A 249 -44.72 -25.52 2.04
#